data_AF-A0A7K1A9G7-F1
#
_entry.id   AF-A0A7K1A9G7-F1
#
_cell.length_a   1.000
_cell.length_b   1.000
_cell.length_c   1.000
_cell.angle_alpha   90.00
_cell.angle_beta   90.00
_cell.angle_gamma   90.00
#
_symmetry.space_group_name_H-M   'P 1'
#
loop_
_entity.id
_entity.type
_entity.pdbx_description
1 polymer ?
#
loop_
_entity_poly.entity_id
_entity_poly.type
_entity_poly.pdbx_seq_one_letter_code
_entity_poly.pdbx_strand_id
1 'polypeptide(L)'
;MRRLRGFGSLLAIVVIAGASLIYTLVAGNKPLLGLDLQGGVSVVLKPVQQVDNDTIDQAITIIRQRIDAIGVAEPEITRQGNNILIQIPGVKDKERALELVGQTAELQFRPVLANVPIDPQEATTTTSGNPATPTTTVAPDASTTSTTIDPTKTVGGLPLDVCSAGLSAEEINAGGQAVLPQCQDGLLVGSYAVGPVALTGSALETARANLADSGQWTVSPTFKSGDDGIGGFNAIAG
;
A
#
# COMPACT_ATOMS: atom_id res chain seq x y z
N MET A 1 -14.91 12.45 71.68
CA MET A 1 -15.37 11.34 70.79
C MET A 1 -15.52 11.69 69.30
N ARG A 2 -15.63 12.96 68.86
CA ARG A 2 -15.74 13.31 67.42
C ARG A 2 -14.47 13.07 66.58
N ARG A 3 -13.26 13.16 67.16
CA ARG A 3 -11.99 12.98 66.43
C ARG A 3 -11.67 11.52 66.05
N LEU A 4 -12.16 10.53 66.81
CA LEU A 4 -11.99 9.11 66.47
C LEU A 4 -12.82 8.68 65.24
N ARG A 5 -14.01 9.28 65.05
CA ARG A 5 -14.88 9.01 63.90
C ARG A 5 -14.30 9.51 62.57
N GLY A 6 -13.59 10.65 62.61
CA GLY A 6 -12.88 11.17 61.42
C GLY A 6 -11.72 10.27 60.99
N PHE A 7 -11.00 9.67 61.96
CA PHE A 7 -9.91 8.75 61.68
C PHE A 7 -10.38 7.46 61.00
N GLY A 8 -11.53 6.92 61.42
CA GLY A 8 -12.13 5.73 60.80
C GLY A 8 -12.55 5.96 59.35
N SER A 9 -13.11 7.14 59.04
CA SER A 9 -13.48 7.51 57.67
C SER A 9 -12.25 7.69 56.77
N LEU A 10 -11.17 8.25 57.29
CA LEU A 10 -9.92 8.45 56.54
C LEU A 10 -9.28 7.09 56.21
N LEU A 11 -9.26 6.17 57.17
CA LEU A 11 -8.73 4.83 56.99
C LEU A 11 -9.58 4.02 55.99
N ALA A 12 -10.90 4.17 55.99
CA ALA A 12 -11.78 3.55 55.01
C ALA A 12 -11.52 4.04 53.58
N ILE A 13 -11.31 5.35 53.38
CA ILE A 13 -11.00 5.91 52.05
C ILE A 13 -9.65 5.38 51.54
N VAL A 14 -8.62 5.31 52.40
CA VAL A 14 -7.31 4.78 52.04
C VAL A 14 -7.39 3.31 51.65
N VAL A 15 -8.18 2.51 52.38
CA VAL A 15 -8.39 1.09 52.06
C VAL A 15 -9.14 0.92 50.74
N ILE A 16 -10.18 1.71 50.50
CA ILE A 16 -10.93 1.66 49.23
C ILE A 16 -10.02 2.08 48.07
N ALA A 17 -9.29 3.18 48.20
CA ALA A 17 -8.35 3.66 47.19
C ALA A 17 -7.25 2.62 46.88
N GLY A 18 -6.68 2.01 47.93
CA GLY A 18 -5.69 0.93 47.80
C GLY A 18 -6.27 -0.31 47.13
N ALA A 19 -7.47 -0.73 47.51
CA ALA A 19 -8.15 -1.88 46.90
C ALA A 19 -8.49 -1.62 45.42
N SER A 20 -8.94 -0.41 45.06
CA SER A 20 -9.15 -0.03 43.66
C SER A 20 -7.86 -0.01 42.85
N LEU A 21 -6.74 0.47 43.42
CA LEU A 21 -5.44 0.45 42.75
C LEU A 21 -4.95 -0.99 42.52
N ILE A 22 -5.07 -1.86 43.52
CA ILE A 22 -4.73 -3.28 43.40
C ILE A 22 -5.60 -3.96 42.34
N TYR A 23 -6.91 -3.67 42.33
CA TYR A 23 -7.83 -4.18 41.32
C TYR A 23 -7.42 -3.78 39.90
N THR A 24 -7.06 -2.50 39.68
CA THR A 24 -6.59 -2.04 38.36
C THR A 24 -5.30 -2.72 37.90
N LEU A 25 -4.38 -3.05 38.83
CA LEU A 25 -3.13 -3.75 38.51
C LEU A 25 -3.37 -5.23 38.18
N VAL A 26 -4.26 -5.91 38.90
CA VAL A 26 -4.59 -7.33 38.66
C VAL A 26 -5.44 -7.51 37.40
N ALA A 27 -6.31 -6.54 37.06
CA ALA A 27 -7.14 -6.57 35.86
C ALA A 27 -6.35 -6.43 34.54
N GLY A 28 -5.04 -6.22 34.59
CA GLY A 28 -4.19 -6.19 33.40
C GLY A 28 -4.28 -4.90 32.58
N ASN A 29 -4.90 -3.84 33.12
CA ASN A 29 -4.91 -2.53 32.49
C ASN A 29 -3.49 -1.94 32.54
N LYS A 30 -2.78 -2.00 31.41
CA LYS A 30 -1.45 -1.38 31.27
C LYS A 30 -1.63 0.09 30.87
N PRO A 31 -1.02 1.05 31.58
CA PRO A 31 -1.03 2.46 31.15
C PRO A 31 -0.38 2.57 29.77
N LEU A 32 -0.89 3.48 28.92
CA LEU A 32 -0.24 3.79 27.65
C LEU A 32 1.15 4.36 27.94
N LEU A 33 2.18 3.76 27.37
CA LEU A 33 3.57 4.18 27.56
C LEU A 33 3.97 5.05 26.36
N GLY A 34 4.65 6.17 26.60
CA GLY A 34 5.18 7.00 25.51
C GLY A 34 6.29 6.30 24.72
N LEU A 35 6.73 6.91 23.62
CA LEU A 35 7.80 6.40 22.74
C LEU A 35 9.07 5.97 23.49
N ASP A 36 9.47 6.74 24.52
CA ASP A 36 10.69 6.49 25.31
C ASP A 36 10.59 5.24 26.20
N LEU A 37 9.36 4.84 26.58
CA LEU A 37 9.12 3.70 27.47
C LEU A 37 8.54 2.47 26.75
N GLN A 38 7.86 2.65 25.62
CA GLN A 38 7.24 1.58 24.83
C GLN A 38 8.03 1.23 23.56
N GLY A 39 8.97 2.08 23.16
CA GLY A 39 9.58 2.03 21.83
C GLY A 39 8.61 2.46 20.73
N GLY A 40 9.11 2.61 19.52
CA GLY A 40 8.32 3.02 18.36
C GLY A 40 9.18 3.44 17.18
N VAL A 41 8.61 4.26 16.29
CA VAL A 41 9.25 4.76 15.07
C VAL A 41 9.10 6.28 14.99
N SER A 42 10.17 6.98 14.61
CA SER A 42 10.16 8.41 14.34
C SER A 42 10.75 8.67 12.95
N VAL A 43 10.01 9.41 12.11
CA VAL A 43 10.36 9.67 10.71
C VAL A 43 10.14 11.14 10.42
N VAL A 44 11.06 11.72 9.65
CA VAL A 44 10.90 13.06 9.08
C VAL A 44 10.73 12.92 7.58
N LEU A 45 9.55 13.26 7.07
CA LEU A 45 9.30 13.32 5.64
C LEU A 45 9.62 14.71 5.11
N LYS A 46 10.35 14.75 4.00
CA LYS A 46 10.70 15.97 3.27
C LYS A 46 10.06 15.92 1.89
N PRO A 47 9.37 16.99 1.46
CA PRO A 47 8.83 17.02 0.12
C PRO A 47 9.97 17.15 -0.90
N VAL A 48 9.82 16.49 -2.05
CA VAL A 48 10.82 16.51 -3.14
C VAL A 48 10.93 17.89 -3.78
N GLN A 49 9.82 18.64 -3.78
CA GLN A 49 9.72 19.99 -4.33
C GLN A 49 8.99 20.89 -3.34
N GLN A 50 9.00 22.20 -3.57
CA GLN A 50 8.22 23.12 -2.75
C GLN A 50 6.73 22.90 -3.00
N VAL A 51 5.99 22.65 -1.92
CA VAL A 51 4.54 22.43 -1.91
C VAL A 51 3.88 23.48 -1.03
N ASP A 52 2.63 23.77 -1.35
CA ASP A 52 1.77 24.66 -0.58
C ASP A 52 1.33 24.03 0.75
N ASN A 53 0.83 24.87 1.64
CA ASN A 53 0.41 24.44 2.98
C ASN A 53 -0.76 23.45 2.92
N ASP A 54 -1.66 23.61 1.96
CA ASP A 54 -2.86 22.77 1.82
C ASP A 54 -2.49 21.34 1.41
N THR A 55 -1.52 21.16 0.50
CA THR A 55 -1.00 19.83 0.16
C THR A 55 -0.33 19.16 1.35
N ILE A 56 0.38 19.90 2.19
CA ILE A 56 0.99 19.35 3.42
C ILE A 56 -0.09 18.90 4.41
N ASP A 57 -1.17 19.66 4.59
CA ASP A 57 -2.29 19.26 5.47
C ASP A 57 -3.03 18.03 4.94
N GLN A 58 -3.21 17.94 3.62
CA GLN A 58 -3.77 16.76 2.99
C GLN A 58 -2.87 15.53 3.20
N ALA A 59 -1.55 15.68 3.02
CA ALA A 59 -0.60 14.61 3.26
C ALA A 59 -0.63 14.13 4.72
N ILE A 60 -0.69 15.06 5.70
CA ILE A 60 -0.84 14.74 7.13
C ILE A 60 -2.12 13.92 7.37
N THR A 61 -3.23 14.31 6.75
CA THR A 61 -4.52 13.61 6.88
C THR A 61 -4.44 12.19 6.35
N ILE A 62 -3.82 12.00 5.17
CA ILE A 62 -3.63 10.68 4.55
C ILE A 62 -2.73 9.80 5.42
N ILE A 63 -1.60 10.33 5.89
CA ILE A 63 -0.65 9.60 6.72
C ILE A 63 -1.31 9.15 8.02
N ARG A 64 -2.11 10.02 8.66
CA ARG A 64 -2.88 9.67 9.86
C ARG A 64 -3.80 8.48 9.61
N GLN A 65 -4.62 8.53 8.55
CA GLN A 65 -5.54 7.45 8.21
C GLN A 65 -4.84 6.10 7.99
N ARG A 66 -3.64 6.10 7.40
CA ARG A 66 -2.85 4.88 7.18
C ARG A 66 -2.26 4.31 8.46
N ILE A 67 -1.79 5.16 9.36
CA ILE A 67 -1.25 4.72 10.65
C ILE A 67 -2.39 4.22 11.55
N ASP A 68 -3.55 4.86 11.51
CA ASP A 68 -4.73 4.38 12.25
C ASP A 68 -5.16 2.99 11.75
N ALA A 69 -5.02 2.71 10.45
CA ALA A 69 -5.37 1.42 9.84
C ALA A 69 -4.51 0.24 10.33
N ILE A 70 -3.29 0.47 10.83
CA ILE A 70 -2.45 -0.56 11.45
C ILE A 70 -2.70 -0.73 12.94
N GLY A 71 -3.70 -0.02 13.50
CA GLY A 71 -4.16 -0.19 14.87
C GLY A 71 -3.21 0.41 15.92
N VAL A 72 -2.46 1.44 15.56
CA VAL A 72 -1.65 2.20 16.52
C VAL A 72 -2.54 3.19 17.28
N ALA A 73 -2.38 3.26 18.60
CA ALA A 73 -3.04 4.26 19.41
C ALA A 73 -2.32 5.61 19.24
N GLU A 74 -2.96 6.53 18.52
CA GLU A 74 -2.63 7.97 18.48
C GLU A 74 -1.20 8.33 18.00
N PRO A 75 -0.98 8.38 16.68
CA PRO A 75 0.28 8.90 16.14
C PRO A 75 0.40 10.42 16.35
N GLU A 76 1.58 10.89 16.76
CA GLU A 76 1.90 12.32 16.79
C GLU A 76 2.44 12.73 15.42
N ILE A 77 1.72 13.62 14.73
CA ILE A 77 2.10 14.14 13.41
C ILE A 77 2.17 15.64 13.51
N THR A 78 3.37 16.19 13.38
CA THR A 78 3.67 17.61 13.59
C THR A 78 4.37 18.18 12.38
N ARG A 79 3.87 19.32 11.88
CA ARG A 79 4.52 20.08 10.80
C ARG A 79 5.75 20.82 11.34
N GLN A 80 6.87 20.69 10.64
CA GLN A 80 8.11 21.42 10.88
C GLN A 80 8.52 22.23 9.65
N GLY A 81 7.93 23.43 9.49
CA GLY A 81 8.08 24.21 8.26
C GLY A 81 7.47 23.46 7.07
N ASN A 82 8.31 23.08 6.09
CA ASN A 82 7.92 22.27 4.94
C ASN A 82 8.04 20.75 5.20
N ASN A 83 8.57 20.33 6.35
CA ASN A 83 8.74 18.92 6.69
C ASN A 83 7.60 18.42 7.57
N ILE A 84 7.41 17.10 7.59
CA ILE A 84 6.42 16.45 8.45
C ILE A 84 7.18 15.50 9.40
N LEU A 85 7.12 15.76 10.70
CA LEU A 85 7.62 14.85 11.74
C LEU A 85 6.47 13.91 12.13
N ILE A 86 6.72 12.61 12.04
CA ILE A 86 5.75 11.56 12.39
C ILE A 86 6.38 10.69 13.47
N GLN A 87 5.66 10.50 14.57
CA GLN A 87 6.05 9.64 15.68
C GLN A 87 4.94 8.64 15.95
N ILE A 88 5.30 7.36 15.89
CA ILE A 88 4.39 6.22 15.98
C ILE A 88 4.79 5.40 17.22
N PRO A 89 4.17 5.66 18.39
CA PRO A 89 4.47 4.92 19.62
C PRO A 89 3.84 3.53 19.57
N GLY A 90 4.49 2.53 20.18
CA GLY A 90 3.87 1.22 20.44
C GLY A 90 3.53 0.38 19.19
N VAL A 91 4.11 0.71 18.03
CA VAL A 91 3.90 -0.05 16.79
C VAL A 91 4.50 -1.45 16.88
N LYS A 92 3.71 -2.47 16.51
CA LYS A 92 4.14 -3.88 16.53
C LYS A 92 5.11 -4.23 15.41
N ASP A 93 4.86 -3.68 14.22
CA ASP A 93 5.62 -3.91 13.00
C ASP A 93 6.15 -2.57 12.47
N LYS A 94 7.45 -2.34 12.67
CA LYS A 94 8.09 -1.05 12.37
C LYS A 94 8.29 -0.88 10.88
N GLU A 95 8.68 -1.95 10.21
CA GLU A 95 8.91 -2.02 8.77
C GLU A 95 7.62 -1.72 8.01
N ARG A 96 6.50 -2.32 8.43
CA ARG A 96 5.19 -2.06 7.82
C ARG A 96 4.73 -0.62 8.03
N ALA A 97 4.97 -0.04 9.21
CA ALA A 97 4.63 1.36 9.45
C ALA A 97 5.49 2.30 8.61
N LEU A 98 6.79 2.03 8.48
CA LEU A 98 7.70 2.77 7.61
C LEU A 98 7.28 2.71 6.14
N GLU A 99 6.90 1.54 5.67
CA GLU A 99 6.39 1.35 4.31
C GLU A 99 5.13 2.18 4.06
N LEU A 100 4.16 2.15 4.98
CA LEU A 100 2.89 2.88 4.84
C LEU A 100 3.05 4.40 4.86
N VAL A 101 4.01 4.94 5.63
CA VAL A 101 4.30 6.38 5.62
C VAL A 101 5.16 6.80 4.44
N GLY A 102 5.98 5.89 3.90
CA GLY A 102 6.89 6.15 2.78
C GLY A 102 6.29 5.97 1.38
N GLN A 103 5.20 5.22 1.25
CA GLN A 103 4.62 4.90 -0.05
C GLN A 103 3.68 6.02 -0.55
N THR A 104 3.93 6.58 -1.74
CA THR A 104 2.96 7.46 -2.40
C THR A 104 1.88 6.58 -3.03
N ALA A 105 0.64 6.65 -2.53
CA ALA A 105 -0.47 5.87 -3.10
C ALA A 105 -1.20 6.75 -4.10
N GLU A 106 -0.70 6.78 -5.34
CA GLU A 106 -1.38 7.44 -6.43
C GLU A 106 -2.31 6.46 -7.14
N LEU A 107 -3.60 6.80 -7.16
CA LEU A 107 -4.61 6.07 -7.93
C LEU A 107 -4.98 6.91 -9.15
N GLN A 108 -4.97 6.30 -10.32
CA GLN A 108 -5.33 6.94 -11.59
C GLN A 108 -6.39 6.10 -12.31
N PHE A 109 -7.37 6.78 -12.90
CA PHE A 109 -8.34 6.19 -13.81
C PHE A 109 -8.02 6.67 -15.21
N ARG A 110 -7.80 5.71 -16.11
CA ARG A 110 -7.41 5.94 -17.51
C ARG A 110 -8.32 5.11 -18.42
N PRO A 111 -8.83 5.68 -19.52
CA PRO A 111 -9.63 4.91 -20.47
C PRO A 111 -8.75 3.90 -21.20
N VAL A 112 -9.27 2.69 -21.42
CA VAL A 112 -8.59 1.66 -22.21
C VAL A 112 -8.89 1.92 -23.68
N LEU A 113 -7.86 2.21 -24.47
CA LEU A 113 -7.95 2.50 -25.90
C LEU A 113 -7.85 1.23 -26.74
N ALA A 114 -7.01 0.28 -26.33
CA ALA A 114 -6.86 -1.01 -27.00
C ALA A 114 -6.40 -2.10 -26.02
N ASN A 115 -6.85 -3.33 -26.29
CA ASN A 115 -6.33 -4.55 -25.67
C ASN A 115 -5.58 -5.34 -26.73
N VAL A 116 -4.29 -5.59 -26.52
CA VAL A 116 -3.43 -6.35 -27.42
C VAL A 116 -3.07 -7.66 -26.71
N PRO A 117 -3.76 -8.77 -27.01
CA PRO A 117 -3.36 -10.07 -26.50
C PRO A 117 -2.00 -10.46 -27.09
N ILE A 118 -1.13 -11.02 -26.25
CA ILE A 118 0.19 -11.53 -26.65
C ILE A 118 0.13 -13.03 -26.48
N ASP A 119 0.47 -13.79 -27.53
CA ASP A 119 0.58 -15.23 -27.40
C ASP A 119 1.72 -15.56 -26.42
N PRO A 120 1.48 -16.32 -25.34
CA PRO A 120 2.53 -16.78 -24.41
C PRO A 120 3.74 -17.42 -25.10
N GLN A 121 3.55 -17.95 -26.31
CA GLN A 121 4.59 -18.56 -27.12
C GLN A 121 5.50 -17.54 -27.83
N GLU A 122 5.04 -16.31 -28.08
CA GLU A 122 5.89 -15.19 -28.54
C GLU A 122 6.73 -14.63 -27.38
N ALA A 123 6.27 -14.80 -26.13
CA ALA A 123 7.01 -14.41 -24.94
C ALA A 123 8.15 -15.37 -24.54
N THR A 124 8.29 -16.49 -25.23
CA THR A 124 9.37 -17.46 -25.02
C THR A 124 10.24 -17.57 -26.27
N THR A 125 11.26 -16.70 -26.39
CA THR A 125 12.32 -16.95 -27.38
C THR A 125 13.15 -18.16 -26.93
N THR A 126 12.86 -19.32 -27.50
CA THR A 126 13.82 -20.42 -27.57
C THR A 126 14.96 -19.99 -28.48
N THR A 127 16.13 -19.69 -27.90
CA THR A 127 17.38 -19.63 -28.67
C THR A 127 17.70 -21.05 -29.13
N SER A 128 17.11 -21.48 -30.25
CA SER A 128 17.60 -22.61 -31.02
C SER A 128 18.78 -22.12 -31.86
N GLY A 129 19.95 -22.06 -31.23
CA GLY A 129 21.21 -22.00 -31.95
C GLY A 129 21.40 -23.32 -32.70
N ASN A 130 21.15 -23.31 -34.00
CA ASN A 130 21.50 -24.39 -34.90
C ASN A 130 23.03 -24.46 -35.06
N PRO A 131 23.65 -25.62 -34.82
CA PRO A 131 24.67 -26.10 -35.74
C PRO A 131 24.21 -27.39 -36.42
N ALA A 132 24.34 -27.37 -37.74
CA ALA A 132 24.07 -28.43 -38.70
C ALA A 132 24.42 -29.88 -38.25
N THR A 133 23.41 -30.76 -38.37
CA THR A 133 23.41 -32.20 -38.80
C THR A 133 24.05 -33.28 -37.87
N PRO A 134 23.71 -34.59 -37.99
CA PRO A 134 23.07 -35.39 -36.93
C PRO A 134 23.95 -36.55 -36.41
N THR A 135 23.58 -37.21 -35.30
CA THR A 135 23.69 -38.69 -35.04
C THR A 135 23.32 -39.04 -33.58
N THR A 136 22.28 -39.86 -33.44
CA THR A 136 21.98 -40.96 -32.48
C THR A 136 22.48 -40.94 -31.01
N THR A 137 21.54 -41.13 -30.06
CA THR A 137 21.50 -42.20 -29.00
C THR A 137 21.04 -41.71 -27.60
N VAL A 138 19.85 -42.18 -27.20
CA VAL A 138 19.25 -42.49 -25.87
C VAL A 138 19.93 -42.04 -24.55
N ALA A 139 19.21 -41.26 -23.72
CA ALA A 139 18.86 -41.52 -22.29
C ALA A 139 18.01 -40.37 -21.69
N PRO A 140 17.09 -40.63 -20.73
CA PRO A 140 16.26 -39.61 -20.10
C PRO A 140 16.95 -39.06 -18.85
N ASP A 141 17.23 -37.76 -18.80
CA ASP A 141 17.56 -37.11 -17.54
C ASP A 141 16.74 -35.83 -17.38
N ALA A 142 16.23 -35.65 -16.17
CA ALA A 142 15.31 -34.60 -15.80
C ALA A 142 16.04 -33.26 -15.85
N SER A 143 15.82 -32.48 -16.92
CA SER A 143 16.31 -31.11 -17.01
C SER A 143 15.20 -30.15 -16.61
N THR A 144 15.30 -29.67 -15.37
CA THR A 144 14.60 -28.48 -14.88
C THR A 144 14.86 -27.35 -15.87
N THR A 145 13.85 -27.02 -16.68
CA THR A 145 13.92 -25.93 -17.65
C THR A 145 13.85 -24.63 -16.86
N SER A 146 15.01 -24.08 -16.51
CA SER A 146 15.10 -22.69 -16.07
C SER A 146 14.96 -21.79 -17.29
N THR A 147 13.74 -21.35 -17.56
CA THR A 147 13.46 -20.29 -18.53
C THR A 147 14.15 -19.01 -18.06
N THR A 148 15.33 -18.74 -18.61
CA THR A 148 16.01 -17.46 -18.37
C THR A 148 15.37 -16.44 -19.29
N ILE A 149 14.53 -15.57 -18.74
CA ILE A 149 13.88 -14.46 -19.46
C ILE A 149 14.97 -13.45 -19.83
N ASP A 150 15.08 -13.09 -21.11
CA ASP A 150 15.99 -12.04 -21.59
C ASP A 150 15.28 -10.67 -21.43
N PRO A 151 15.72 -9.81 -20.49
CA PRO A 151 15.06 -8.53 -20.19
C PRO A 151 15.21 -7.51 -21.33
N THR A 152 16.06 -7.77 -22.33
CA THR A 152 16.27 -6.87 -23.47
C THR A 152 15.25 -7.06 -24.59
N LYS A 153 14.44 -8.11 -24.53
CA LYS A 153 13.44 -8.43 -25.54
C LYS A 153 12.10 -7.79 -25.15
N THR A 154 11.47 -7.13 -26.11
CA THR A 154 10.19 -6.43 -25.93
C THR A 154 9.12 -7.06 -26.81
N VAL A 155 7.91 -7.22 -26.26
CA VAL A 155 6.73 -7.71 -26.98
C VAL A 155 5.58 -6.77 -26.64
N GLY A 156 4.88 -6.25 -27.65
CA GLY A 156 3.83 -5.25 -27.44
C GLY A 156 4.33 -3.92 -26.84
N GLY A 157 5.62 -3.61 -26.99
CA GLY A 157 6.23 -2.38 -26.45
C GLY A 157 6.63 -2.47 -24.96
N LEU A 158 6.49 -3.64 -24.33
CA LEU A 158 6.88 -3.88 -22.95
C LEU A 158 8.02 -4.91 -22.85
N PRO A 159 8.93 -4.79 -21.87
CA PRO A 159 9.89 -5.85 -21.55
C PRO A 159 9.18 -7.16 -21.20
N LEU A 160 9.78 -8.29 -21.55
CA LEU A 160 9.19 -9.61 -21.24
C LEU A 160 9.13 -9.93 -19.74
N ASP A 161 10.04 -9.35 -18.96
CA ASP A 161 10.10 -9.46 -17.51
C ASP A 161 9.25 -8.39 -16.80
N VAL A 162 8.48 -7.56 -17.51
CA VAL A 162 7.67 -6.50 -16.91
C VAL A 162 6.70 -7.01 -15.83
N CYS A 163 6.26 -8.27 -15.92
CA CYS A 163 5.38 -8.89 -14.93
C CYS A 163 6.06 -9.26 -13.61
N SER A 164 7.39 -9.36 -13.58
CA SER A 164 8.19 -9.56 -12.37
C SER A 164 8.93 -8.29 -11.94
N ALA A 165 9.39 -7.48 -12.90
CA ALA A 165 10.11 -6.24 -12.67
C ALA A 165 9.18 -5.05 -12.31
N GLY A 166 7.95 -5.06 -12.82
CA GLY A 166 7.02 -3.94 -12.70
C GLY A 166 7.33 -2.79 -13.67
N LEU A 167 6.48 -1.77 -13.65
CA LEU A 167 6.68 -0.51 -14.36
C LEU A 167 6.94 0.61 -13.36
N SER A 168 7.87 1.50 -13.69
CA SER A 168 8.10 2.73 -12.92
C SER A 168 6.99 3.75 -13.12
N ALA A 169 6.83 4.66 -12.16
CA ALA A 169 5.83 5.73 -12.25
C ALA A 169 6.12 6.66 -13.44
N GLU A 170 7.40 6.88 -13.75
CA GLU A 170 7.83 7.68 -14.88
C GLU A 170 7.38 7.07 -16.21
N GLU A 171 7.47 5.75 -16.36
CA GLU A 171 7.02 5.02 -17.56
C GLU A 171 5.51 5.08 -17.74
N ILE A 172 4.74 5.03 -16.65
CA ILE A 172 3.27 5.08 -16.67
C ILE A 172 2.78 6.51 -16.96
N ASN A 173 3.51 7.53 -16.51
CA ASN A 173 3.11 8.93 -16.61
C ASN A 173 3.70 9.68 -17.82
N ALA A 174 4.65 9.09 -18.55
CA ALA A 174 5.28 9.74 -19.70
C ALA A 174 4.30 9.93 -20.87
N GLY A 175 3.92 11.19 -21.14
CA GLY A 175 3.31 11.57 -22.42
C GLY A 175 1.81 11.32 -22.56
N GLY A 176 1.10 11.04 -21.47
CA GLY A 176 -0.36 10.97 -21.47
C GLY A 176 -0.96 9.72 -22.13
N GLN A 177 -0.19 8.83 -22.73
CA GLN A 177 -0.64 7.47 -23.07
C GLN A 177 0.36 6.49 -22.48
N ALA A 178 -0.11 5.33 -22.02
CA ALA A 178 0.76 4.31 -21.46
C ALA A 178 0.36 2.93 -21.95
N VAL A 179 1.28 1.98 -21.88
CA VAL A 179 1.03 0.57 -22.14
C VAL A 179 1.18 -0.17 -20.83
N LEU A 180 0.12 -0.82 -20.36
CA LEU A 180 0.11 -1.57 -19.10
C LEU A 180 0.15 -3.08 -19.38
N PRO A 181 0.94 -3.86 -18.64
CA PRO A 181 1.03 -5.30 -18.85
C PRO A 181 -0.24 -6.02 -18.38
N GLN A 182 -0.59 -7.10 -19.06
CA GLN A 182 -1.47 -8.15 -18.54
C GLN A 182 -0.62 -9.33 -18.13
N CYS A 183 -0.64 -9.62 -16.84
CA CYS A 183 0.17 -10.69 -16.28
C CYS A 183 -0.73 -11.83 -15.79
N GLN A 184 -0.43 -13.05 -16.22
CA GLN A 184 -1.04 -14.28 -15.73
C GLN A 184 0.08 -15.21 -15.28
N ASP A 185 0.06 -15.63 -14.01
CA ASP A 185 1.09 -16.49 -13.41
C ASP A 185 2.53 -15.98 -13.59
N GLY A 186 2.71 -14.64 -13.58
CA GLY A 186 4.00 -13.98 -13.75
C GLY A 186 4.47 -13.85 -15.19
N LEU A 187 3.68 -14.32 -16.17
CA LEU A 187 3.98 -14.20 -17.59
C LEU A 187 3.15 -13.08 -18.23
N LEU A 188 3.77 -12.33 -19.16
CA LEU A 188 3.09 -11.34 -19.98
C LEU A 188 2.19 -12.04 -21.01
N VAL A 189 0.87 -11.90 -20.85
CA VAL A 189 -0.15 -12.50 -21.73
C VAL A 189 -0.88 -11.49 -22.60
N GLY A 190 -0.54 -10.21 -22.46
CA GLY A 190 -1.14 -9.13 -23.23
C GLY A 190 -0.73 -7.77 -22.70
N SER A 191 -1.27 -6.72 -23.31
CA SER A 191 -1.09 -5.35 -22.85
C SER A 191 -2.33 -4.49 -23.11
N TYR A 192 -2.53 -3.49 -22.27
CA TYR A 192 -3.55 -2.45 -22.43
C TYR A 192 -2.89 -1.15 -22.87
N ALA A 193 -3.27 -0.63 -24.03
CA ALA A 193 -2.99 0.77 -24.37
C ALA A 193 -4.03 1.64 -23.66
N VAL A 194 -3.57 2.52 -22.78
CA VAL A 194 -4.43 3.40 -21.97
C VAL A 194 -4.19 4.86 -22.34
N GLY A 195 -5.27 5.63 -22.40
CA GLY A 195 -5.26 7.07 -22.66
C GLY A 195 -4.84 7.90 -21.44
N PRO A 196 -4.94 9.24 -21.50
CA PRO A 196 -4.52 10.13 -20.41
C PRO A 196 -5.21 9.85 -19.09
N VAL A 197 -4.57 10.31 -18.00
CA VAL A 197 -5.18 10.29 -16.67
C VAL A 197 -6.41 11.18 -16.72
N ALA A 198 -7.58 10.57 -16.58
CA ALA A 198 -8.84 11.27 -16.65
C ALA A 198 -9.37 11.59 -15.25
N LEU A 199 -9.12 10.72 -14.27
CA LEU A 199 -9.40 10.98 -12.86
C LEU A 199 -8.28 10.42 -11.98
N THR A 200 -8.22 10.94 -10.75
CA THR A 200 -7.31 10.42 -9.71
C THR A 200 -8.10 9.91 -8.51
N GLY A 201 -7.41 9.33 -7.53
CA GLY A 201 -8.02 8.91 -6.26
C GLY A 201 -8.76 10.01 -5.51
N SER A 202 -8.51 11.29 -5.81
CA SER A 202 -9.25 12.43 -5.26
C SER A 202 -10.75 12.43 -5.63
N ALA A 203 -11.13 11.75 -6.71
CA ALA A 203 -12.51 11.55 -7.13
C ALA A 203 -13.28 10.58 -6.22
N LEU A 204 -12.59 9.83 -5.36
CA LEU A 204 -13.19 8.87 -4.45
C LEU A 204 -13.62 9.53 -3.13
N GLU A 205 -14.77 9.10 -2.63
CA GLU A 205 -15.26 9.40 -1.28
C GLU A 205 -14.67 8.41 -0.27
N THR A 206 -14.67 7.12 -0.62
CA THR A 206 -14.14 6.04 0.22
C THR A 206 -13.74 4.84 -0.64
N ALA A 207 -12.92 3.94 -0.10
CA ALA A 207 -12.72 2.60 -0.65
C ALA A 207 -12.77 1.57 0.48
N ARG A 208 -13.42 0.42 0.27
CA ARG A 208 -13.55 -0.62 1.29
C ARG A 208 -13.13 -1.97 0.76
N ALA A 209 -12.45 -2.75 1.59
CA ALA A 209 -12.18 -4.15 1.32
C ALA A 209 -13.44 -4.97 1.64
N ASN A 210 -13.88 -5.80 0.70
CA ASN A 210 -15.02 -6.69 0.82
C ASN A 210 -14.61 -8.10 0.40
N LEU A 211 -15.15 -9.12 1.07
CA LEU A 211 -15.00 -10.51 0.66
C LEU A 211 -16.15 -10.85 -0.28
N ALA A 212 -15.84 -11.17 -1.54
CA ALA A 212 -16.83 -11.62 -2.50
C ALA A 212 -17.33 -13.04 -2.15
N ASP A 213 -18.50 -13.42 -2.67
CA ASP A 213 -19.09 -14.75 -2.45
C ASP A 213 -18.18 -15.90 -2.93
N SER A 214 -17.28 -15.60 -3.87
CA SER A 214 -16.22 -16.50 -4.33
C SER A 214 -15.07 -16.71 -3.33
N GLY A 215 -15.13 -16.08 -2.15
CA GLY A 215 -14.06 -16.08 -1.15
C GLY A 215 -12.86 -15.21 -1.51
N GLN A 216 -12.96 -14.39 -2.56
CA GLN A 216 -11.88 -13.49 -3.00
C GLN A 216 -12.03 -12.11 -2.34
N TRP A 217 -10.92 -11.55 -1.88
CA TRP A 217 -10.88 -10.17 -1.42
C TRP A 217 -10.98 -9.21 -2.60
N THR A 218 -11.83 -8.21 -2.49
CA THR A 218 -12.04 -7.15 -3.49
C THR A 218 -11.99 -5.80 -2.80
N VAL A 219 -11.54 -4.76 -3.51
CA VAL A 219 -11.61 -3.39 -3.04
C VAL A 219 -12.69 -2.67 -3.85
N SER A 220 -13.72 -2.18 -3.17
CA SER A 220 -14.84 -1.47 -3.77
C SER A 220 -14.68 0.04 -3.52
N PRO A 221 -14.25 0.82 -4.52
CA PRO A 221 -14.23 2.27 -4.42
C PRO A 221 -15.66 2.84 -4.51
N THR A 222 -15.90 3.95 -3.82
CA THR A 222 -17.12 4.76 -3.91
C THR A 222 -16.73 6.15 -4.36
N PHE A 223 -17.30 6.62 -5.46
CA PHE A 223 -17.00 7.94 -6.02
C PHE A 223 -17.81 9.04 -5.33
N LYS A 224 -17.24 10.25 -5.27
CA LYS A 224 -17.98 11.45 -4.88
C LYS A 224 -19.10 11.74 -5.89
N SER A 225 -20.12 12.47 -5.45
CA SER A 225 -21.12 13.02 -6.37
C SER A 225 -20.54 14.18 -7.19
N GLY A 226 -21.11 14.42 -8.38
CA GLY A 226 -20.72 15.53 -9.26
C GLY A 226 -19.73 15.15 -10.35
N ASP A 227 -19.34 16.16 -11.15
CA ASP A 227 -18.51 15.99 -12.35
C ASP A 227 -17.08 15.54 -12.02
N ASP A 228 -16.53 15.98 -10.89
CA ASP A 228 -15.18 15.57 -10.43
C ASP A 228 -15.15 14.18 -9.78
N GLY A 229 -16.30 13.52 -9.65
CA GLY A 229 -16.46 12.20 -9.05
C GLY A 229 -17.06 11.19 -10.02
N ILE A 230 -18.26 10.72 -9.71
CA ILE A 230 -18.97 9.73 -10.52
C ILE A 230 -19.33 10.24 -11.92
N GLY A 231 -19.58 11.55 -12.08
CA GLY A 231 -19.89 12.15 -13.37
C GLY A 231 -18.71 12.02 -14.34
N GLY A 232 -17.51 12.39 -13.89
CA GLY A 232 -16.27 12.24 -14.65
C GLY A 232 -15.97 10.78 -14.95
N PHE A 233 -16.25 9.85 -14.02
CA PHE A 233 -15.99 8.42 -14.26
C PHE A 233 -16.93 7.87 -15.33
N ASN A 234 -18.19 8.27 -15.30
CA ASN A 234 -19.16 7.88 -16.32
C ASN A 234 -18.83 8.48 -17.69
N ALA A 235 -18.31 9.72 -17.73
CA ALA A 235 -17.92 10.38 -18.97
C ALA A 235 -16.76 9.68 -19.71
N ILE A 236 -15.92 8.94 -19.00
CA ILE A 236 -14.79 8.20 -19.58
C ILE A 236 -15.12 6.73 -19.86
N ALA A 237 -16.16 6.21 -19.21
CA ALA A 237 -16.56 4.80 -19.30
C ALA A 237 -17.65 4.55 -20.35
N GLY A 238 -18.39 5.59 -20.76
CA GLY A 238 -19.43 5.53 -21.79
C GLY A 238 -18.89 5.83 -23.18
#